data_AF-A0A943TPS2-F1
#
_entry.id   AF-A0A943TPS2-F1
#
_cell.length_a   1.000
_cell.length_b   1.000
_cell.length_c   1.000
_cell.angle_alpha   90.00
_cell.angle_beta   90.00
_cell.angle_gamma   90.00
#
_symmetry.space_group_name_H-M   'P 1'
#
loop_
_entity.id
_entity.type
_entity.pdbx_description
1 polymer ?
#
loop_
_entity_poly.entity_id
_entity_poly.type
_entity_poly.pdbx_seq_one_letter_code
_entity_poly.pdbx_strand_id
1 'polypeptide(L)'
;MLDEAEKLAEKAKAAIKAALADEDSRYHSVVTCFMEFHRDDVGPDIAAELFPGTDPSKLSFAEMVGFLKLKRFGSLVDEEMEQQVFIMDLSFNPEITDELMVIYFDLNQEIFCITHES
;
A
#
# COMPACT_ATOMS: atom_id res chain seq x y z
N MET A 1 -8.37 19.95 -2.10
CA MET A 1 -8.83 18.68 -1.50
C MET A 1 -8.08 17.46 -2.03
N LEU A 2 -7.43 17.52 -3.21
CA LEU A 2 -6.46 16.49 -3.62
C LEU A 2 -5.23 16.48 -2.70
N ASP A 3 -4.79 17.65 -2.26
CA ASP A 3 -3.60 17.84 -1.41
C ASP A 3 -3.66 17.03 -0.11
N GLU A 4 -4.85 16.82 0.47
CA GLU A 4 -4.96 16.12 1.76
C GLU A 4 -4.90 14.60 1.58
N ALA A 5 -5.58 14.07 0.56
CA ALA A 5 -5.48 12.64 0.22
C ALA A 5 -4.06 12.27 -0.24
N GLU A 6 -3.37 13.17 -0.95
CA GLU A 6 -1.97 13.01 -1.34
C GLU A 6 -1.03 13.00 -0.12
N LYS A 7 -1.21 13.91 0.86
CA LYS A 7 -0.45 13.87 2.12
C LYS A 7 -0.67 12.57 2.87
N LEU A 8 -1.90 12.07 2.93
CA LEU A 8 -2.22 10.80 3.58
C LEU A 8 -1.63 9.61 2.83
N ALA A 9 -1.58 9.66 1.50
CA ALA A 9 -0.91 8.65 0.69
C ALA A 9 0.59 8.63 0.95
N GLU A 10 1.24 9.80 1.09
CA GLU A 10 2.65 9.86 1.46
C GLU A 10 2.90 9.40 2.90
N LYS A 11 1.99 9.71 3.84
CA LYS A 11 2.01 9.14 5.20
C LYS A 11 1.90 7.62 5.19
N ALA A 12 0.98 7.07 4.39
CA ALA A 12 0.82 5.63 4.22
C ALA A 12 2.08 4.97 3.64
N LYS A 13 2.65 5.54 2.57
CA LYS A 13 3.91 5.06 1.99
C LYS A 13 5.06 5.09 3.00
N ALA A 14 5.15 6.14 3.82
CA ALA A 14 6.16 6.22 4.87
C ALA A 14 5.97 5.12 5.93
N ALA A 15 4.73 4.84 6.34
CA ALA A 15 4.42 3.75 7.27
C ALA A 15 4.74 2.37 6.68
N ILE A 16 4.43 2.14 5.41
CA ILE A 16 4.79 0.89 4.69
C ILE A 16 6.31 0.72 4.65
N LYS A 17 7.07 1.78 4.32
CA LYS A 17 8.54 1.76 4.34
C LYS A 17 9.08 1.46 5.74
N ALA A 18 8.49 2.05 6.78
CA ALA A 18 8.90 1.79 8.16
C ALA A 18 8.64 0.32 8.54
N ALA A 19 7.49 -0.24 8.17
CA ALA A 19 7.17 -1.65 8.41
C ALA A 19 8.08 -2.61 7.62
N LEU A 20 8.48 -2.26 6.40
CA LEU A 20 9.47 -3.03 5.64
C LEU A 20 10.86 -3.03 6.29
N ALA A 21 11.23 -1.95 6.98
CA ALA A 21 12.53 -1.82 7.63
C ALA A 21 12.60 -2.44 9.04
N ASP A 22 11.46 -2.74 9.65
CA ASP A 22 11.33 -3.26 11.01
C ASP A 22 10.70 -4.66 11.00
N GLU A 23 11.50 -5.71 11.16
CA GLU A 23 11.04 -7.10 11.18
C GLU A 23 10.09 -7.41 12.36
N ASP A 24 10.18 -6.66 13.46
CA ASP A 24 9.31 -6.80 14.62
C ASP A 24 7.95 -6.08 14.44
N SER A 25 7.80 -5.29 13.37
CA SER A 25 6.54 -4.63 13.06
C SER A 25 5.44 -5.66 12.81
N ARG A 26 4.28 -5.45 13.44
CA ARG A 26 3.09 -6.28 13.19
C ARG A 26 2.65 -6.32 11.72
N TYR A 27 3.08 -5.35 10.93
CA TYR A 27 2.76 -5.26 9.50
C TYR A 27 3.88 -5.77 8.60
N HIS A 28 5.05 -6.12 9.14
CA HIS A 28 6.22 -6.49 8.35
C HIS A 28 5.90 -7.59 7.34
N SER A 29 5.25 -8.66 7.79
CA SER A 29 4.91 -9.79 6.93
C SER A 29 3.96 -9.39 5.80
N VAL A 30 2.90 -8.63 6.08
CA VAL A 30 1.91 -8.28 5.04
C VAL A 30 2.50 -7.36 3.98
N VAL A 31 3.29 -6.35 4.39
CA VAL A 31 3.91 -5.45 3.42
C VAL A 31 5.02 -6.15 2.62
N THR A 32 5.77 -7.06 3.24
CA THR A 32 6.82 -7.82 2.57
C THR A 32 6.23 -8.78 1.55
N CYS A 33 5.22 -9.58 1.93
CA CYS A 33 4.55 -10.50 1.01
C CYS A 33 3.92 -9.76 -0.18
N PHE A 34 3.31 -8.60 0.05
CA PHE A 34 2.76 -7.79 -1.03
C PHE A 34 3.85 -7.35 -2.03
N MET A 35 5.01 -6.92 -1.54
CA MET A 35 6.11 -6.50 -2.43
C MET A 35 6.73 -7.69 -3.17
N GLU A 36 6.96 -8.79 -2.46
CA GLU A 36 7.51 -10.02 -3.03
C GLU A 36 6.63 -10.55 -4.17
N PHE A 37 5.32 -10.67 -3.94
CA PHE A 37 4.37 -11.16 -4.95
C PHE A 37 4.49 -10.39 -6.28
N HIS A 38 4.46 -9.06 -6.22
CA HIS A 38 4.49 -8.21 -7.42
C HIS A 38 5.86 -8.18 -8.11
N ARG A 39 6.96 -8.41 -7.38
CA ARG A 39 8.31 -8.42 -7.97
C ARG A 39 8.68 -9.79 -8.53
N ASP A 40 8.33 -10.85 -7.80
CA ASP A 40 8.93 -12.17 -7.95
C ASP A 40 7.93 -13.23 -8.46
N ASP A 41 6.63 -13.12 -8.13
CA ASP A 41 5.64 -14.18 -8.39
C ASP A 41 4.72 -13.94 -9.60
N VAL A 42 4.46 -12.69 -9.98
CA VAL A 42 3.58 -12.36 -11.13
C VAL A 42 4.22 -12.65 -12.49
N GLY A 43 5.51 -13.03 -12.51
CA GLY A 43 6.27 -13.28 -13.73
C GLY A 43 6.91 -12.01 -14.32
N PRO A 44 8.02 -12.16 -15.07
CA PRO A 44 8.88 -11.05 -15.45
C PRO A 44 8.22 -10.02 -16.37
N ASP A 45 7.34 -10.46 -17.27
CA ASP A 45 6.63 -9.56 -18.19
C ASP A 45 5.66 -8.65 -17.42
N ILE A 46 4.87 -9.23 -16.50
CA ILE A 46 3.94 -8.48 -15.65
C ILE A 46 4.70 -7.56 -14.69
N ALA A 47 5.76 -8.05 -14.05
CA ALA A 47 6.60 -7.25 -13.16
C ALA A 47 7.22 -6.05 -13.91
N ALA A 48 7.66 -6.22 -15.16
CA ALA A 48 8.19 -5.13 -15.97
C ALA A 48 7.13 -4.06 -16.31
N GLU A 49 5.87 -4.46 -16.51
CA GLU A 49 4.76 -3.52 -16.72
C GLU A 49 4.37 -2.77 -15.44
N LEU A 50 4.45 -3.42 -14.28
CA LEU A 50 4.19 -2.79 -12.97
C LEU A 50 5.27 -1.76 -12.58
N PHE A 51 6.53 -2.01 -12.96
CA PHE A 51 7.68 -1.19 -12.60
C PHE A 51 8.42 -0.63 -13.84
N PRO A 52 7.76 0.21 -14.66
CA PRO A 52 8.29 0.63 -15.94
C PRO A 52 9.57 1.45 -15.79
N GLY A 53 10.54 1.18 -16.68
CA GLY A 53 11.83 1.88 -16.68
C GLY A 53 12.83 1.38 -15.63
N THR A 54 12.52 0.29 -14.94
CA THR A 54 13.42 -0.34 -13.96
C THR A 54 13.56 -1.84 -14.22
N ASP A 55 14.61 -2.43 -13.67
CA ASP A 55 14.80 -3.89 -13.66
C ASP A 55 14.19 -4.42 -12.35
N PRO A 56 13.04 -5.14 -12.37
CA PRO A 56 12.36 -5.56 -11.15
C PRO A 56 13.27 -6.34 -10.21
N SER A 57 14.19 -7.16 -10.73
CA SER A 57 15.12 -7.97 -9.93
C SER A 57 16.12 -7.14 -9.09
N LYS A 58 16.29 -5.86 -9.41
CA LYS A 58 17.18 -4.93 -8.70
C LYS A 58 16.44 -3.96 -7.79
N LEU A 59 15.12 -3.94 -7.84
CA LEU A 59 14.32 -3.07 -6.98
C LEU A 59 14.31 -3.61 -5.54
N SER A 60 14.68 -2.73 -4.61
CA SER A 60 14.38 -2.95 -3.20
C SER A 60 12.90 -2.73 -2.93
N PHE A 61 12.36 -3.42 -1.91
CA PHE A 61 10.96 -3.21 -1.50
C PHE A 61 10.67 -1.76 -1.11
N ALA A 62 11.64 -1.06 -0.51
CA ALA A 62 11.49 0.37 -0.18
C ALA A 62 11.36 1.26 -1.43
N GLU A 63 12.07 0.95 -2.52
CA GLU A 63 11.92 1.65 -3.80
C GLU A 63 10.58 1.35 -4.46
N MET A 64 10.13 0.09 -4.37
CA MET A 64 8.82 -0.32 -4.91
C MET A 64 7.69 0.52 -4.34
N VAL A 65 7.70 0.86 -3.03
CA VAL A 65 6.69 1.75 -2.42
C VAL A 65 6.46 3.06 -3.20
N GLY A 66 7.49 3.58 -3.89
CA GLY A 66 7.38 4.78 -4.73
C GLY A 66 6.41 4.62 -5.91
N PHE A 67 6.19 3.38 -6.39
CA PHE A 67 5.29 3.05 -7.49
C PHE A 67 3.83 2.89 -7.04
N LEU A 68 3.56 2.79 -5.74
CA LEU A 68 2.19 2.71 -5.24
C LEU A 68 1.41 3.98 -5.57
N LYS A 69 0.23 3.80 -6.15
CA LYS A 69 -0.70 4.86 -6.52
C LYS A 69 -1.95 4.78 -5.67
N LEU A 70 -2.48 5.96 -5.32
CA LEU A 70 -3.78 6.07 -4.70
C LEU A 70 -4.86 5.61 -5.67
N LYS A 71 -5.52 4.49 -5.36
CA LYS A 71 -6.64 3.95 -6.15
C LYS A 71 -7.97 4.51 -5.67
N ARG A 72 -8.19 4.50 -4.37
CA ARG A 72 -9.45 4.92 -3.74
C ARG A 72 -9.14 5.55 -2.39
N PHE A 73 -9.85 6.63 -2.09
CA PHE A 73 -9.90 7.21 -0.76
C PHE A 73 -11.37 7.43 -0.41
N GLY A 74 -11.79 6.90 0.73
CA GLY A 74 -13.18 6.96 1.16
C GLY A 74 -13.30 6.83 2.67
N SER A 75 -14.53 6.70 3.14
CA SER A 75 -14.82 6.46 4.55
C SER A 75 -15.95 5.46 4.70
N LEU A 76 -15.90 4.67 5.78
CA LEU A 76 -17.04 3.90 6.26
C LEU A 76 -17.36 4.30 7.69
N VAL A 77 -18.58 3.99 8.12
CA VAL A 77 -18.91 3.94 9.54
C VAL A 77 -18.59 2.53 9.98
N ASP A 78 -17.61 2.38 10.86
CA ASP A 78 -17.33 1.12 11.52
C ASP A 78 -18.43 0.88 12.55
N GLU A 79 -19.23 -0.18 12.35
CA GLU A 79 -20.38 -0.50 13.20
C GLU A 79 -19.95 -1.00 14.58
N GLU A 80 -18.74 -1.55 14.71
CA GLU A 80 -18.22 -2.05 16.00
C GLU A 80 -17.67 -0.91 16.85
N MET A 81 -16.98 0.05 16.23
CA MET A 81 -16.40 1.21 16.89
C MET A 81 -17.36 2.41 16.99
N GLU A 82 -18.53 2.34 16.33
CA GLU A 82 -19.49 3.44 16.17
C GLU A 82 -18.82 4.73 15.65
N GLN A 83 -17.77 4.59 14.85
CA GLN A 83 -16.93 5.71 14.41
C GLN A 83 -16.69 5.67 12.91
N GLN A 84 -16.60 6.86 12.32
CA GLN A 84 -16.17 7.00 10.94
C GLN A 84 -14.66 6.74 10.85
N VAL A 85 -14.27 5.85 9.96
CA VAL A 85 -12.87 5.58 9.61
C VAL A 85 -12.66 5.88 8.14
N PHE A 86 -11.44 6.25 7.78
CA PHE A 86 -11.08 6.48 6.38
C PHE A 86 -10.31 5.26 5.84
N ILE A 87 -10.67 4.83 4.64
CA ILE A 87 -9.95 3.79 3.91
C ILE A 87 -9.19 4.44 2.76
N MET A 88 -7.94 4.02 2.61
CA MET A 88 -7.13 4.28 1.44
C MET A 88 -6.64 2.98 0.82
N ASP A 89 -6.93 2.80 -0.46
CA ASP A 89 -6.38 1.70 -1.23
C ASP A 89 -5.23 2.18 -2.08
N LEU A 90 -4.10 1.49 -1.95
CA LEU A 90 -2.92 1.68 -2.77
C LEU A 90 -2.72 0.46 -3.65
N SER A 91 -2.35 0.68 -4.92
CA SER A 91 -2.03 -0.39 -5.87
C SER A 91 -0.88 0.05 -6.78
N PHE A 92 -0.11 -0.90 -7.30
CA PHE A 92 0.90 -0.60 -8.32
C PHE A 92 0.25 -0.26 -9.67
N ASN A 93 -0.69 -1.10 -10.11
CA ASN A 93 -1.50 -0.84 -11.28
C ASN A 93 -2.82 -1.62 -11.24
N PRO A 94 -3.96 -0.96 -10.97
CA PRO A 94 -5.28 -1.61 -10.90
C PRO A 94 -5.80 -2.15 -12.24
N GLU A 95 -5.12 -1.85 -13.35
CA GLU A 95 -5.45 -2.41 -14.68
C GLU A 95 -4.78 -3.77 -14.92
N ILE A 96 -3.76 -4.09 -14.12
CA ILE A 96 -2.94 -5.32 -14.26
C ILE A 96 -3.23 -6.30 -13.12
N THR A 97 -3.49 -5.78 -11.92
CA THR A 97 -3.71 -6.57 -10.71
C THR A 97 -4.82 -5.95 -9.86
N ASP A 98 -5.61 -6.79 -9.23
CA ASP A 98 -6.62 -6.44 -8.23
C ASP A 98 -6.05 -6.34 -6.80
N GLU A 99 -4.78 -6.66 -6.61
CA GLU A 99 -4.14 -6.63 -5.29
C GLU A 99 -4.04 -5.20 -4.74
N LEU A 100 -4.57 -5.00 -3.53
CA LEU A 100 -4.63 -3.74 -2.83
C LEU A 100 -3.88 -3.79 -1.50
N MET A 101 -3.06 -2.76 -1.26
CA MET A 101 -2.58 -2.43 0.06
C MET A 101 -3.55 -1.42 0.68
N VAL A 102 -4.30 -1.86 1.69
CA VAL A 102 -5.41 -1.12 2.28
C VAL A 102 -4.97 -0.52 3.62
N ILE A 103 -5.17 0.79 3.77
CA ILE A 103 -4.74 1.57 4.93
C ILE A 103 -5.96 2.18 5.59
N TYR A 104 -6.09 1.96 6.89
CA TYR A 104 -7.17 2.53 7.68
C TYR A 104 -6.65 3.66 8.56
N PHE A 105 -7.36 4.78 8.51
CA PHE A 105 -7.10 5.95 9.34
C PHE A 105 -8.26 6.22 10.29
N ASP A 106 -7.92 6.61 11.51
CA ASP A 106 -8.88 7.13 12.47
C ASP A 106 -9.33 8.57 12.12
N LEU A 107 -10.18 9.15 12.95
CA LEU A 107 -10.64 10.55 12.80
C LEU A 107 -9.52 11.60 12.90
N ASN A 108 -8.40 11.25 13.53
CA ASN A 108 -7.21 12.09 13.64
C ASN A 108 -6.25 11.89 12.46
N GLN A 109 -6.64 11.10 11.47
CA GLN A 109 -5.81 10.70 10.34
C GLN A 109 -4.56 9.91 10.74
N GLU A 110 -4.62 9.20 11.86
CA GLU A 110 -3.59 8.26 12.31
C GLU A 110 -3.84 6.86 11.77
N ILE A 111 -2.78 6.22 11.29
CA ILE A 111 -2.86 4.86 10.73
C ILE A 111 -2.99 3.89 11.88
N PHE A 112 -4.07 3.12 11.91
CA PHE A 112 -4.28 2.08 12.91
C PHE A 112 -4.31 0.66 12.32
N CYS A 113 -4.44 0.53 11.00
CA CYS A 113 -4.39 -0.75 10.30
C CYS A 113 -3.75 -0.61 8.91
N ILE A 114 -2.93 -1.60 8.56
CA ILE A 114 -2.40 -1.85 7.23
C ILE A 114 -2.71 -3.31 6.93
N THR A 115 -3.42 -3.57 5.85
CA THR A 115 -3.80 -4.92 5.43
C THR A 115 -3.68 -5.06 3.91
N HIS A 116 -3.80 -6.30 3.46
CA HIS A 116 -3.82 -6.70 2.07
C HIS A 116 -5.21 -7.25 1.72
N GLU A 117 -5.74 -6.84 0.57
CA GLU A 117 -7.00 -7.34 0.00
C GLU A 117 -6.80 -7.71 -1.48
N SER A 118 -7.44 -8.80 -1.92
CA SER A 118 -7.46 -9.32 -3.30
C SER A 118 -8.89 -9.47 -3.79
#